data_AF-A0A964MYU7-F1
#
_entry.id   AF-A0A964MYU7-F1
#
_cell.length_a   1.000
_cell.length_b   1.000
_cell.length_c   1.000
_cell.angle_alpha   90.00
_cell.angle_beta   90.00
_cell.angle_gamma   90.00
#
_symmetry.space_group_name_H-M   'P 1'
#
loop_
_entity.id
_entity.type
_entity.pdbx_description
1 polymer ?
#
loop_
_entity_poly.entity_id
_entity_poly.type
_entity_poly.pdbx_seq_one_letter_code
_entity_poly.pdbx_strand_id
1 'polypeptide(L)'
;MAGIPWYLWCAALAVTSAFVGGYWDISWHRSIGRDSFWSAPHMAIYACGILAGISSGYLIFSTTFGRNAALKDVSVRIWGLSGPLGAFISAWGGVAMLASAPFDDWWHNAYGLDVRIISPPHMVLAAGFFGIELGTVMLMLAFMNRAHERARPSLERLFLYVGGTVLCESLLIKLESISRSDQHNARFYLVVLIGTPAILAALSIASERRWASTIITSVYSAFAVAFLWLLPLFPAEPKLGPVYREVTHFIPWEFPLLLIVPAIVLDVILQRTGGWRPLVRAVTGGLAFFAVFVAVQWPFANFMLTPAARNWFFGGGYLDFATPPRSPLARFEFFYREPDPSQFWRVMLIAAVVSCFMMWIGLHGGRAMRKVRR
;
A
#
# COMPACT_ATOMS: atom_id res chain seq x y z
N MET A 1 -24.19 21.92 9.22
CA MET A 1 -23.86 20.84 8.25
C MET A 1 -23.06 19.81 9.01
N ALA A 2 -23.50 18.55 9.08
CA ALA A 2 -22.71 17.52 9.76
C ALA A 2 -21.49 17.18 8.90
N GLY A 3 -20.31 17.63 9.32
CA GLY A 3 -19.03 17.29 8.67
C GLY A 3 -18.65 15.83 8.88
N ILE A 4 -17.57 15.39 8.23
CA ILE A 4 -16.98 14.06 8.48
C ILE A 4 -16.60 13.96 9.96
N PRO A 5 -17.06 12.92 10.68
CA PRO A 5 -16.69 12.75 12.08
C PRO A 5 -15.18 12.67 12.30
N TRP A 6 -14.69 13.26 13.39
CA TRP A 6 -13.26 13.35 13.70
C TRP A 6 -12.58 11.97 13.76
N TYR A 7 -13.28 10.91 14.18
CA TYR A 7 -12.72 9.56 14.27
C TYR A 7 -12.43 8.94 12.89
N LEU A 8 -13.14 9.36 11.83
CA LEU A 8 -12.82 8.93 10.45
C LEU A 8 -11.56 9.64 9.93
N TRP A 9 -11.40 10.92 10.27
CA TRP A 9 -10.14 11.64 10.02
C TRP A 9 -8.99 11.03 10.80
N CYS A 10 -9.21 10.69 12.06
CA CYS A 10 -8.22 10.03 12.91
C CYS A 10 -7.79 8.68 12.32
N ALA A 11 -8.73 7.86 11.85
CA ALA A 11 -8.44 6.58 11.19
C ALA A 11 -7.68 6.78 9.86
N ALA A 12 -8.04 7.79 9.06
CA ALA A 12 -7.30 8.13 7.84
C ALA A 12 -5.87 8.59 8.13
N LEU A 13 -5.69 9.42 9.15
CA LEU A 13 -4.37 9.85 9.61
C LEU A 13 -3.54 8.67 10.13
N ALA A 14 -4.18 7.72 10.81
CA ALA A 14 -3.51 6.50 11.28
C ALA A 14 -2.88 5.72 10.12
N VAL A 15 -3.66 5.35 9.10
CA VAL A 15 -3.15 4.58 7.95
C VAL A 15 -2.16 5.39 7.10
N THR A 16 -2.33 6.71 7.04
CA THR A 16 -1.34 7.60 6.39
C THR A 16 -0.01 7.55 7.13
N SER A 17 -0.06 7.57 8.47
CA SER A 17 1.13 7.55 9.32
C SER A 17 1.89 6.24 9.21
N ALA A 18 1.19 5.11 9.05
CA ALA A 18 1.81 3.81 8.76
C ALA A 18 2.65 3.88 7.49
N PHE A 19 2.06 4.34 6.38
CA PHE A 19 2.76 4.37 5.10
C PHE A 19 3.91 5.36 5.10
N VAL A 20 3.68 6.56 5.66
CA VAL A 20 4.73 7.58 5.79
C VAL A 20 5.89 7.06 6.63
N GLY A 21 5.58 6.43 7.77
CA GLY A 21 6.56 5.83 8.65
C GLY A 21 7.33 4.72 7.98
N GLY A 22 6.66 3.74 7.38
CA GLY A 22 7.30 2.59 6.72
C GLY A 22 8.17 2.98 5.52
N TYR A 23 7.73 3.93 4.69
CA TYR A 23 8.55 4.38 3.56
C TYR A 23 9.79 5.15 4.05
N TRP A 24 9.61 6.00 5.06
CA TRP A 24 10.72 6.72 5.68
C TRP A 24 11.70 5.77 6.37
N ASP A 25 11.19 4.72 7.01
CA ASP A 25 11.99 3.68 7.65
C ASP A 25 12.87 2.92 6.65
N ILE A 26 12.30 2.53 5.53
CA ILE A 26 13.06 1.93 4.43
C ILE A 26 14.15 2.90 3.95
N SER A 27 13.83 4.19 3.77
CA SER A 27 14.84 5.18 3.40
C SER A 27 15.92 5.34 4.46
N TRP A 28 15.55 5.28 5.74
CA TRP A 28 16.48 5.30 6.87
C TRP A 28 17.47 4.13 6.80
N HIS A 29 16.97 2.92 6.59
CA HIS A 29 17.81 1.74 6.43
C HIS A 29 18.72 1.79 5.20
N ARG A 30 18.28 2.42 4.11
CA ARG A 30 19.10 2.60 2.90
C ARG A 30 20.22 3.64 3.05
N SER A 31 20.09 4.55 4.01
CA SER A 31 20.94 5.73 4.15
C SER A 31 21.84 5.70 5.38
N ILE A 32 21.31 5.25 6.51
CA ILE A 32 21.94 5.26 7.83
C ILE A 32 22.23 3.82 8.29
N GLY A 33 21.34 2.88 8.01
CA GLY A 33 21.45 1.49 8.46
C GLY A 33 20.56 1.25 9.67
N ARG A 34 21.12 0.74 10.77
CA ARG A 34 20.32 0.41 11.96
C ARG A 34 19.72 1.67 12.59
N ASP A 35 18.46 1.55 12.95
CA ASP A 35 17.63 2.52 13.62
C ASP A 35 17.53 2.22 15.12
N SER A 36 17.04 3.19 15.89
CA SER A 36 16.72 3.02 17.30
C SER A 36 15.23 2.76 17.46
N PHE A 37 14.83 2.18 18.60
CA PHE A 37 13.42 2.03 18.95
C PHE A 37 12.65 3.37 18.88
N TRP A 38 13.31 4.49 19.15
CA TRP A 38 12.74 5.84 19.12
C TRP A 38 13.10 6.63 17.85
N SER A 39 13.39 5.94 16.74
CA SER A 39 13.69 6.59 15.48
C SER A 39 12.50 7.42 15.01
N ALA A 40 12.77 8.50 14.27
CA ALA A 40 11.71 9.34 13.72
C ALA A 40 10.71 8.58 12.82
N PRO A 41 11.14 7.65 11.93
CA PRO A 41 10.20 6.80 11.21
C PRO A 41 9.37 5.89 12.14
N HIS A 42 9.97 5.30 13.18
CA HIS A 42 9.22 4.53 14.18
C HIS A 42 8.17 5.35 14.91
N MET A 43 8.45 6.61 15.25
CA MET A 43 7.44 7.49 15.86
C MET A 43 6.22 7.71 14.94
N ALA A 44 6.45 7.80 13.62
CA ALA A 44 5.35 7.87 12.65
C ALA A 44 4.59 6.53 12.55
N ILE A 45 5.28 5.39 12.60
CA ILE A 45 4.63 4.07 12.66
C ILE A 45 3.79 3.94 13.94
N TYR A 46 4.32 4.31 15.10
CA TYR A 46 3.61 4.24 16.38
C TYR A 46 2.40 5.16 16.41
N ALA A 47 2.48 6.34 15.78
CA ALA A 47 1.33 7.22 15.63
C ALA A 47 0.16 6.54 14.89
N CYS A 48 0.41 5.61 13.95
CA CYS A 48 -0.64 4.79 13.35
C CYS A 48 -1.43 4.03 14.43
N GLY A 49 -0.74 3.26 15.26
CA GLY A 49 -1.35 2.44 16.30
C GLY A 49 -2.08 3.27 17.35
N ILE A 50 -1.49 4.39 17.77
CA ILE A 50 -2.10 5.31 18.74
C ILE A 50 -3.38 5.91 18.16
N LEU A 51 -3.35 6.46 16.95
CA LEU A 51 -4.52 7.09 16.32
C LEU A 51 -5.62 6.07 16.02
N ALA A 52 -5.26 4.89 15.51
CA ALA A 52 -6.19 3.78 15.29
C ALA A 52 -6.82 3.33 16.61
N GLY A 53 -6.03 3.21 17.68
CA GLY A 53 -6.49 2.86 19.02
C GLY A 53 -7.42 3.90 19.62
N ILE A 54 -7.11 5.20 19.50
CA ILE A 54 -7.97 6.30 19.96
C ILE A 54 -9.31 6.28 19.22
N SER A 55 -9.28 6.20 17.88
CA SER A 55 -10.50 6.20 17.06
C SER A 55 -11.37 4.97 17.36
N SER A 56 -10.77 3.78 17.34
CA SER A 56 -11.48 2.52 17.56
C SER A 56 -11.98 2.38 19.00
N GLY A 57 -11.13 2.71 19.98
CA GLY A 57 -11.47 2.70 21.39
C GLY A 57 -12.61 3.67 21.70
N TYR A 58 -12.55 4.90 21.17
CA TYR A 58 -13.65 5.85 21.29
C TYR A 58 -14.95 5.26 20.75
N LEU A 59 -14.96 4.71 19.53
CA LEU A 59 -16.16 4.14 18.92
C LEU A 59 -16.72 2.95 19.72
N ILE A 60 -15.86 2.03 20.17
CA ILE A 60 -16.26 0.86 20.94
C ILE A 60 -16.79 1.26 22.32
N PHE A 61 -16.06 2.08 23.08
CA PHE A 61 -16.48 2.44 24.43
C PHE A 61 -17.67 3.40 24.46
N SER A 62 -17.71 4.39 23.56
CA SER A 62 -18.86 5.30 23.46
C SER A 62 -20.13 4.57 23.01
N THR A 63 -20.01 3.55 22.16
CA THR A 63 -21.16 2.74 21.75
C THR A 63 -21.56 1.75 22.85
N THR A 64 -20.62 1.15 23.56
CA THR A 64 -20.90 0.19 24.64
C THR A 64 -21.60 0.87 25.82
N PHE A 65 -20.97 1.91 26.37
CA PHE A 65 -21.38 2.53 27.63
C PHE A 65 -22.23 3.79 27.43
N GLY A 66 -22.20 4.39 26.24
CA GLY A 66 -22.99 5.57 25.94
C GLY A 66 -24.47 5.28 25.68
N ARG A 67 -25.24 6.36 25.59
CA ARG A 67 -26.69 6.33 25.28
C ARG A 67 -27.01 6.49 23.79
N ASN A 68 -26.01 6.45 22.90
CA ASN A 68 -26.22 6.66 21.47
C ASN A 68 -26.88 5.45 20.81
N ALA A 69 -28.23 5.48 20.71
CA ALA A 69 -29.02 4.41 20.08
C ALA A 69 -28.65 4.21 18.60
N ALA A 70 -28.40 5.31 17.86
CA ALA A 70 -28.13 5.25 16.42
C ALA A 70 -26.83 4.52 16.07
N LEU A 71 -25.77 4.64 16.88
CA LEU A 71 -24.54 3.86 16.70
C LEU A 71 -24.72 2.40 17.14
N LYS A 72 -25.51 2.14 18.20
CA LYS A 72 -25.78 0.78 18.70
C LYS A 72 -26.51 -0.09 17.68
N ASP A 73 -27.52 0.46 17.00
CA ASP A 73 -28.35 -0.28 16.03
C ASP A 73 -27.56 -0.78 14.81
N VAL A 74 -26.43 -0.15 14.56
CA VAL A 74 -25.54 -0.41 13.43
C VAL A 74 -24.17 -0.93 13.87
N SER A 75 -24.07 -1.45 15.08
CA SER A 75 -22.85 -2.02 15.63
C SER A 75 -22.93 -3.54 15.75
N VAL A 76 -21.77 -4.18 15.88
CA VAL A 76 -21.64 -5.58 16.28
C VAL A 76 -21.31 -5.67 17.76
N ARG A 77 -21.65 -6.80 18.39
CA ARG A 77 -21.29 -7.09 19.78
C ARG A 77 -20.24 -8.19 19.81
N ILE A 78 -19.08 -7.90 20.39
CA ILE A 78 -17.96 -8.82 20.55
C ILE A 78 -17.54 -8.78 22.02
N TRP A 79 -17.58 -9.93 22.70
CA TRP A 79 -17.18 -10.09 24.11
C TRP A 79 -17.78 -9.04 25.07
N GLY A 80 -19.06 -8.73 24.89
CA GLY A 80 -19.79 -7.76 25.72
C GLY A 80 -19.61 -6.30 25.32
N LEU A 81 -18.62 -5.98 24.48
CA LEU A 81 -18.42 -4.65 23.90
C LEU A 81 -19.22 -4.49 22.61
N SER A 82 -19.78 -3.31 22.38
CA SER A 82 -20.55 -2.95 21.18
C SER A 82 -19.85 -1.84 20.42
N GLY A 83 -19.70 -1.96 19.11
CA GLY A 83 -19.09 -0.95 18.24
C GLY A 83 -19.14 -1.33 16.76
N PRO A 84 -18.80 -0.42 15.84
CA PRO A 84 -18.71 -0.72 14.41
C PRO A 84 -17.70 -1.84 14.15
N LEU A 85 -17.98 -2.73 13.20
CA LEU A 85 -17.09 -3.87 12.90
C LEU A 85 -15.69 -3.39 12.52
N GLY A 86 -15.60 -2.34 11.72
CA GLY A 86 -14.33 -1.74 11.31
C GLY A 86 -13.46 -1.29 12.49
N ALA A 87 -14.06 -0.78 13.57
CA ALA A 87 -13.33 -0.37 14.77
C ALA A 87 -12.69 -1.58 15.49
N PHE A 88 -13.39 -2.72 15.57
CA PHE A 88 -12.81 -3.93 16.15
C PHE A 88 -11.68 -4.49 15.29
N ILE A 89 -11.83 -4.50 13.97
CA ILE A 89 -10.77 -4.95 13.05
C ILE A 89 -9.53 -4.05 13.20
N SER A 90 -9.71 -2.73 13.23
CA SER A 90 -8.60 -1.80 13.43
C SER A 90 -7.95 -1.95 14.81
N ALA A 91 -8.72 -2.19 15.87
CA ALA A 91 -8.16 -2.46 17.19
C ALA A 91 -7.28 -3.71 17.21
N TRP A 92 -7.71 -4.81 16.56
CA TRP A 92 -6.91 -6.02 16.43
C TRP A 92 -5.66 -5.82 15.57
N GLY A 93 -5.76 -5.04 14.49
CA GLY A 93 -4.58 -4.62 13.71
C GLY A 93 -3.58 -3.87 14.57
N GLY A 94 -4.05 -2.95 15.43
CA GLY A 94 -3.21 -2.26 16.41
C GLY A 94 -2.54 -3.20 17.41
N VAL A 95 -3.24 -4.22 17.90
CA VAL A 95 -2.65 -5.25 18.78
C VAL A 95 -1.53 -6.02 18.06
N ALA A 96 -1.75 -6.45 16.81
CA ALA A 96 -0.72 -7.14 16.03
C ALA A 96 0.50 -6.24 15.80
N MET A 97 0.29 -4.96 15.50
CA MET A 97 1.35 -3.96 15.33
C MET A 97 2.15 -3.72 16.62
N LEU A 98 1.49 -3.67 17.77
CA LEU A 98 2.19 -3.54 19.07
C LEU A 98 2.96 -4.82 19.43
N ALA A 99 2.46 -5.99 19.04
CA ALA A 99 3.12 -7.26 19.28
C ALA A 99 4.34 -7.49 18.36
N SER A 100 4.39 -6.84 17.20
CA SER A 100 5.50 -7.03 16.26
C SER A 100 6.81 -6.43 16.77
N ALA A 101 6.78 -5.29 17.47
CA ALA A 101 7.99 -4.63 17.98
C ALA A 101 8.81 -5.49 18.97
N PRO A 102 8.23 -6.02 20.09
CA PRO A 102 8.99 -6.90 20.99
C PRO A 102 9.36 -8.24 20.33
N PHE A 103 8.56 -8.70 19.35
CA PHE A 103 8.90 -9.89 18.58
C PHE A 103 10.11 -9.67 17.67
N ASP A 104 10.22 -8.49 17.07
CA ASP A 104 11.36 -8.07 16.24
C ASP A 104 12.64 -7.96 17.07
N ASP A 105 12.57 -7.31 18.24
CA ASP A 105 13.69 -7.24 19.19
C ASP A 105 14.18 -8.64 19.59
N TRP A 106 13.25 -9.55 19.93
CA TRP A 106 13.60 -10.93 20.24
C TRP A 106 14.23 -11.65 19.03
N TRP A 107 13.66 -11.47 17.84
CA TRP A 107 14.13 -12.09 16.59
C TRP A 107 15.58 -11.72 16.31
N HIS A 108 15.92 -10.44 16.43
CA HIS A 108 17.27 -9.96 16.23
C HIS A 108 18.26 -10.49 17.28
N ASN A 109 17.82 -10.62 18.54
CA ASN A 109 18.65 -11.20 19.59
C ASN A 109 18.88 -12.71 19.39
N ALA A 110 17.92 -13.43 18.79
CA ALA A 110 17.99 -14.87 18.60
C ALA A 110 18.71 -15.28 17.30
N TYR A 111 18.47 -14.58 16.19
CA TYR A 111 18.89 -14.97 14.84
C TYR A 111 19.87 -14.00 14.17
N GLY A 112 20.17 -12.86 14.82
CA GLY A 112 21.02 -11.81 14.28
C GLY A 112 20.26 -10.74 13.49
N LEU A 113 21.00 -9.80 12.92
CA LEU A 113 20.41 -8.66 12.20
C LEU A 113 19.73 -9.13 10.91
N ASP A 114 18.43 -8.83 10.81
CA ASP A 114 17.61 -9.06 9.62
C ASP A 114 17.17 -7.70 9.06
N VAL A 115 17.47 -7.44 7.80
CA VAL A 115 17.15 -6.18 7.11
C VAL A 115 16.17 -6.40 5.96
N ARG A 116 15.58 -7.60 5.88
CA ARG A 116 14.61 -7.93 4.84
C ARG A 116 13.24 -7.41 5.21
N ILE A 117 12.56 -6.86 4.20
CA ILE A 117 11.16 -6.44 4.32
C ILE A 117 10.29 -7.67 4.64
N ILE A 118 10.58 -8.82 4.03
CA ILE A 118 9.85 -10.06 4.28
C ILE A 118 10.61 -10.91 5.32
N SER A 119 10.39 -10.59 6.60
CA SER A 119 10.82 -11.38 7.76
C SER A 119 9.63 -11.68 8.68
N PRO A 120 9.68 -12.70 9.56
CA PRO A 120 8.54 -13.04 10.40
C PRO A 120 8.01 -11.88 11.25
N PRO A 121 8.85 -11.07 11.93
CA PRO A 121 8.36 -9.90 12.67
C PRO A 121 7.74 -8.83 11.76
N HIS A 122 8.37 -8.51 10.62
CA HIS A 122 7.83 -7.56 9.66
C HIS A 122 6.49 -8.02 9.05
N MET A 123 6.27 -9.34 8.91
CA MET A 123 4.98 -9.87 8.46
C MET A 123 3.88 -9.72 9.51
N VAL A 124 4.21 -9.78 10.82
CA VAL A 124 3.25 -9.45 11.89
C VAL A 124 2.94 -7.96 11.87
N LEU A 125 3.95 -7.10 11.70
CA LEU A 125 3.76 -5.65 11.54
C LEU A 125 2.86 -5.33 10.34
N ALA A 126 3.16 -5.91 9.17
CA ALA A 126 2.37 -5.75 7.97
C ALA A 126 0.93 -6.24 8.14
N ALA A 127 0.73 -7.39 8.81
CA ALA A 127 -0.62 -7.87 9.15
C ALA A 127 -1.37 -6.87 10.05
N GLY A 128 -0.66 -6.22 10.98
CA GLY A 128 -1.18 -5.12 11.79
C GLY A 128 -1.62 -3.92 10.94
N PHE A 129 -0.77 -3.44 10.03
CA PHE A 129 -1.09 -2.36 9.10
C PHE A 129 -2.31 -2.71 8.24
N PHE A 130 -2.31 -3.86 7.55
CA PHE A 130 -3.44 -4.29 6.74
C PHE A 130 -4.73 -4.48 7.57
N GLY A 131 -4.61 -4.89 8.84
CA GLY A 131 -5.74 -4.94 9.77
C GLY A 131 -6.32 -3.55 10.06
N ILE A 132 -5.47 -2.57 10.39
CA ILE A 132 -5.90 -1.18 10.62
C ILE A 132 -6.53 -0.59 9.36
N GLU A 133 -5.93 -0.82 8.20
CA GLU A 133 -6.42 -0.38 6.90
C GLU A 133 -7.78 -0.99 6.55
N LEU A 134 -7.91 -2.31 6.66
CA LEU A 134 -9.17 -3.00 6.40
C LEU A 134 -10.27 -2.50 7.34
N GLY A 135 -9.96 -2.34 8.63
CA GLY A 135 -10.89 -1.78 9.60
C GLY A 135 -11.31 -0.35 9.26
N THR A 136 -10.37 0.48 8.80
CA THR A 136 -10.61 1.87 8.36
C THR A 136 -11.50 1.91 7.11
N VAL A 137 -11.21 1.08 6.11
CA VAL A 137 -12.02 0.93 4.89
C VAL A 137 -13.44 0.49 5.24
N MET A 138 -13.59 -0.54 6.08
CA MET A 138 -14.90 -1.05 6.51
C MET A 138 -15.70 -0.02 7.30
N LEU A 139 -15.02 0.72 8.20
CA LEU A 139 -15.61 1.80 8.95
C LEU A 139 -16.11 2.90 8.00
N MET A 140 -15.28 3.38 7.09
CA MET A 140 -15.67 4.42 6.11
C MET A 140 -16.82 3.96 5.23
N LEU A 141 -16.83 2.70 4.77
CA LEU A 141 -17.94 2.12 4.00
C LEU A 141 -19.25 2.14 4.78
N ALA A 142 -19.23 1.73 6.05
CA ALA A 142 -20.42 1.74 6.90
C ALA A 142 -21.01 3.17 7.02
N PHE A 143 -20.16 4.20 7.13
CA PHE A 143 -20.59 5.59 7.15
C PHE A 143 -21.07 6.09 5.79
N MET A 144 -20.33 5.81 4.71
CA MET A 144 -20.68 6.19 3.34
C MET A 144 -22.03 5.62 2.90
N ASN A 145 -22.26 4.33 3.17
CA ASN A 145 -23.48 3.62 2.76
C ASN A 145 -24.73 4.06 3.54
N ARG A 146 -24.56 4.85 4.61
CA ARG A 146 -25.65 5.44 5.42
C ARG A 146 -25.72 6.97 5.29
N ALA A 147 -24.76 7.60 4.61
CA ALA A 147 -24.66 9.04 4.55
C ALA A 147 -25.76 9.65 3.67
N HIS A 148 -26.29 10.80 4.09
CA HIS A 148 -27.14 11.63 3.24
C HIS A 148 -26.36 12.17 2.03
N GLU A 149 -27.07 12.48 0.93
CA GLU A 149 -26.46 12.91 -0.35
C GLU A 149 -25.46 14.06 -0.22
N ARG A 150 -25.65 14.98 0.74
CA ARG A 150 -24.75 16.12 0.95
C ARG A 150 -23.41 15.75 1.59
N ALA A 151 -23.35 14.69 2.42
CA ALA A 151 -22.13 14.29 3.13
C ALA A 151 -21.33 13.21 2.39
N ARG A 152 -22.00 12.45 1.52
CA ARG A 152 -21.43 11.34 0.75
C ARG A 152 -20.20 11.74 -0.10
N PRO A 153 -20.18 12.86 -0.85
CA PRO A 153 -19.02 13.22 -1.68
C PRO A 153 -17.73 13.44 -0.88
N SER A 154 -17.83 14.03 0.32
CA SER A 154 -16.65 14.25 1.16
C SER A 154 -16.12 12.93 1.73
N LEU A 155 -17.01 12.02 2.14
CA LEU A 155 -16.63 10.68 2.58
C LEU A 155 -16.03 9.84 1.44
N GLU A 156 -16.59 9.93 0.23
CA GLU A 156 -16.04 9.28 -0.97
C GLU A 156 -14.60 9.74 -1.26
N ARG A 157 -14.32 11.05 -1.17
CA ARG A 157 -12.96 11.57 -1.37
C ARG A 157 -11.99 11.02 -0.33
N LEU A 158 -12.39 11.02 0.94
CA LEU A 158 -11.58 10.48 2.03
C LEU A 158 -11.35 8.96 1.87
N PHE A 159 -12.38 8.23 1.46
CA PHE A 159 -12.30 6.80 1.18
C PHE A 159 -11.35 6.47 0.04
N LEU A 160 -11.38 7.23 -1.06
CA LEU A 160 -10.46 7.04 -2.17
C LEU A 160 -9.02 7.43 -1.80
N TYR A 161 -8.84 8.43 -0.93
CA TYR A 161 -7.54 8.76 -0.36
C TYR A 161 -6.98 7.59 0.47
N VAL A 162 -7.78 7.03 1.37
CA VAL A 162 -7.41 5.80 2.12
C VAL A 162 -7.18 4.63 1.18
N GLY A 163 -7.95 4.50 0.10
CA GLY A 163 -7.69 3.51 -0.93
C GLY A 163 -6.31 3.66 -1.59
N GLY A 164 -5.85 4.90 -1.72
CA GLY A 164 -4.48 5.24 -2.11
C GLY A 164 -3.45 4.70 -1.12
N THR A 165 -3.65 4.91 0.18
CA THR A 165 -2.72 4.39 1.20
C THR A 165 -2.68 2.86 1.23
N VAL A 166 -3.82 2.19 1.06
CA VAL A 166 -3.89 0.72 0.92
C VAL A 166 -3.07 0.22 -0.28
N LEU A 167 -3.14 0.93 -1.40
CA LEU A 167 -2.31 0.60 -2.55
C LEU A 167 -0.83 0.84 -2.26
N CYS A 168 -0.49 1.95 -1.59
CA CYS A 168 0.87 2.26 -1.18
C CYS A 168 1.46 1.15 -0.30
N GLU A 169 0.76 0.74 0.76
CA GLU A 169 1.20 -0.34 1.67
C GLU A 169 1.34 -1.68 0.95
N SER A 170 0.38 -2.01 0.08
CA SER A 170 0.45 -3.22 -0.74
C SER A 170 1.69 -3.26 -1.64
N LEU A 171 2.17 -2.11 -2.12
CA LEU A 171 3.38 -2.04 -2.93
C LEU A 171 4.65 -1.93 -2.08
N LEU A 172 4.57 -1.32 -0.90
CA LEU A 172 5.68 -1.19 0.04
C LEU A 172 6.22 -2.56 0.47
N ILE A 173 5.33 -3.49 0.86
CA ILE A 173 5.75 -4.86 1.23
C ILE A 173 6.39 -5.64 0.07
N LYS A 174 6.14 -5.22 -1.18
CA LYS A 174 6.66 -5.87 -2.38
C LYS A 174 8.03 -5.34 -2.80
N LEU A 175 8.52 -4.24 -2.21
CA LEU A 175 9.70 -3.51 -2.70
C LEU A 175 10.94 -4.39 -2.86
N GLU A 176 11.14 -5.39 -1.99
CA GLU A 176 12.25 -6.37 -2.10
C GLU A 176 12.24 -7.15 -3.42
N SER A 177 11.08 -7.29 -4.07
CA SER A 177 10.88 -8.05 -5.31
C SER A 177 10.58 -7.19 -6.54
N ILE A 178 10.49 -5.87 -6.41
CA ILE A 178 10.10 -4.96 -7.50
C ILE A 178 11.14 -3.85 -7.79
N SER A 179 12.43 -4.18 -7.63
CA SER A 179 13.54 -3.26 -7.92
C SER A 179 13.64 -2.87 -9.40
N ARG A 180 14.30 -1.75 -9.73
CA ARG A 180 14.53 -1.28 -11.10
C ARG A 180 15.24 -2.31 -11.98
N SER A 181 16.23 -3.01 -11.44
CA SER A 181 16.96 -4.05 -12.17
C SER A 181 16.10 -5.28 -12.46
N ASP A 182 14.98 -5.46 -11.75
CA ASP A 182 14.10 -6.61 -11.92
C ASP A 182 12.97 -6.39 -12.94
N GLN A 183 12.77 -5.19 -13.47
CA GLN A 183 11.58 -4.82 -14.25
C GLN A 183 11.47 -5.48 -15.64
N HIS A 184 12.50 -6.18 -16.09
CA HIS A 184 12.50 -7.03 -17.29
C HIS A 184 12.29 -8.52 -16.99
N ASN A 185 11.94 -8.88 -15.75
CA ASN A 185 11.59 -10.24 -15.37
C ASN A 185 10.08 -10.43 -15.35
N ALA A 186 9.63 -11.64 -15.68
CA ALA A 186 8.22 -11.99 -15.58
C ALA A 186 7.74 -12.00 -14.12
N ARG A 187 8.60 -12.41 -13.18
CA ARG A 187 8.33 -12.40 -11.74
C ARG A 187 8.00 -11.00 -11.20
N PHE A 188 8.61 -9.95 -11.73
CA PHE A 188 8.30 -8.56 -11.36
C PHE A 188 6.82 -8.24 -11.62
N TYR A 189 6.33 -8.52 -12.82
CA TYR A 189 4.94 -8.28 -13.19
C TYR A 189 3.98 -9.14 -12.37
N LEU A 190 4.31 -10.42 -12.15
CA LEU A 190 3.52 -11.29 -11.30
C LEU A 190 3.35 -10.71 -9.89
N VAL A 191 4.43 -10.28 -9.25
CA VAL A 191 4.40 -9.73 -7.88
C VAL A 191 3.58 -8.45 -7.80
N VAL A 192 3.74 -7.52 -8.75
CA VAL A 192 2.93 -6.29 -8.79
C VAL A 192 1.44 -6.62 -8.92
N LEU A 193 1.08 -7.60 -9.76
CA LEU A 193 -0.33 -7.94 -10.04
C LEU A 193 -1.01 -8.73 -8.91
N ILE A 194 -0.27 -9.30 -7.96
CA ILE A 194 -0.87 -9.91 -6.78
C ILE A 194 -1.48 -8.80 -5.91
N GLY A 195 -2.80 -8.79 -5.78
CA GLY A 195 -3.53 -7.81 -4.95
C GLY A 195 -3.83 -6.47 -5.62
N THR A 196 -2.94 -5.89 -6.42
CA THR A 196 -3.14 -4.54 -6.99
C THR A 196 -4.42 -4.40 -7.83
N PRO A 197 -4.72 -5.28 -8.81
CA PRO A 197 -5.97 -5.21 -9.55
C PRO A 197 -7.21 -5.46 -8.65
N ALA A 198 -7.07 -6.29 -7.62
CA ALA A 198 -8.14 -6.58 -6.67
C ALA A 198 -8.49 -5.35 -5.84
N ILE A 199 -7.49 -4.67 -5.28
CA ILE A 199 -7.65 -3.43 -4.50
C ILE A 199 -8.33 -2.35 -5.35
N LEU A 200 -7.77 -2.08 -6.54
CA LEU A 200 -8.30 -1.05 -7.44
C LEU A 200 -9.76 -1.33 -7.82
N ALA A 201 -10.06 -2.57 -8.22
CA ALA A 201 -11.42 -2.94 -8.61
C ALA A 201 -12.38 -2.92 -7.41
N ALA A 202 -11.99 -3.46 -6.25
CA ALA A 202 -12.84 -3.49 -5.07
C ALA A 202 -13.25 -2.09 -4.62
N LEU A 203 -12.27 -1.20 -4.44
CA LEU A 203 -12.52 0.16 -3.95
C LEU A 203 -13.20 1.04 -5.00
N SER A 204 -12.93 0.82 -6.29
CA SER A 204 -13.64 1.51 -7.38
C SER A 204 -15.11 1.11 -7.45
N ILE A 205 -15.40 -0.19 -7.34
CA ILE A 205 -16.78 -0.66 -7.28
C ILE A 205 -17.44 -0.16 -5.99
N ALA A 206 -16.78 -0.24 -4.83
CA ALA A 206 -17.37 0.15 -3.56
C ALA A 206 -17.69 1.65 -3.45
N SER A 207 -16.83 2.52 -4.01
CA SER A 207 -17.02 3.97 -3.97
C SER A 207 -18.10 4.50 -4.91
N GLU A 208 -18.44 3.75 -5.97
CA GLU A 208 -19.33 4.19 -7.06
C GLU A 208 -18.85 5.46 -7.79
N ARG A 209 -17.61 5.89 -7.53
CA ARG A 209 -17.06 7.12 -8.10
C ARG A 209 -16.47 6.86 -9.47
N ARG A 210 -16.76 7.76 -10.42
CA ARG A 210 -16.07 7.77 -11.72
C ARG A 210 -14.58 8.07 -11.50
N TRP A 211 -13.72 7.35 -12.21
CA TRP A 211 -12.25 7.51 -12.14
C TRP A 211 -11.64 7.11 -10.79
N ALA A 212 -12.30 6.23 -10.03
CA ALA A 212 -11.84 5.83 -8.70
C ALA A 212 -10.47 5.13 -8.72
N SER A 213 -10.21 4.23 -9.69
CA SER A 213 -8.90 3.57 -9.80
C SER A 213 -7.81 4.58 -10.09
N THR A 214 -8.08 5.52 -10.99
CA THR A 214 -7.17 6.60 -11.35
C THR A 214 -6.86 7.47 -10.14
N ILE A 215 -7.87 7.90 -9.38
CA ILE A 215 -7.68 8.70 -8.14
C ILE A 215 -6.80 7.95 -7.13
N ILE A 216 -7.09 6.67 -6.87
CA ILE A 216 -6.30 5.83 -5.96
C ILE A 216 -4.83 5.77 -6.41
N THR A 217 -4.59 5.48 -7.69
CA THR A 217 -3.23 5.45 -8.23
C THR A 217 -2.55 6.82 -8.25
N SER A 218 -3.29 7.92 -8.40
CA SER A 218 -2.74 9.28 -8.31
C SER A 218 -2.29 9.61 -6.90
N VAL A 219 -3.04 9.17 -5.87
CA VAL A 219 -2.62 9.31 -4.47
C VAL A 219 -1.33 8.53 -4.23
N TYR A 220 -1.25 7.28 -4.70
CA TYR A 220 -0.02 6.49 -4.66
C TYR A 220 1.17 7.19 -5.33
N SER A 221 0.99 7.65 -6.58
CA SER A 221 2.05 8.33 -7.32
C SER A 221 2.48 9.62 -6.64
N ALA A 222 1.53 10.41 -6.11
CA ALA A 222 1.82 11.64 -5.40
C ALA A 222 2.66 11.38 -4.14
N PHE A 223 2.31 10.36 -3.36
CA PHE A 223 3.07 9.96 -2.18
C PHE A 223 4.49 9.52 -2.53
N ALA A 224 4.65 8.59 -3.47
CA ALA A 224 5.95 8.07 -3.88
C ALA A 224 6.85 9.19 -4.44
N VAL A 225 6.30 10.06 -5.28
CA VAL A 225 7.02 11.22 -5.84
C VAL A 225 7.38 12.22 -4.74
N ALA A 226 6.47 12.50 -3.80
CA ALA A 226 6.76 13.40 -2.68
C ALA A 226 7.93 12.89 -1.86
N PHE A 227 7.97 11.60 -1.51
CA PHE A 227 9.12 11.03 -0.81
C PHE A 227 10.40 11.07 -1.63
N LEU A 228 10.31 10.77 -2.92
CA LEU A 228 11.45 10.87 -3.85
C LEU A 228 12.06 12.28 -3.86
N TRP A 229 11.24 13.32 -3.81
CA TRP A 229 11.73 14.70 -3.86
C TRP A 229 12.10 15.28 -2.49
N LEU A 230 11.43 14.85 -1.42
CA LEU A 230 11.61 15.42 -0.09
C LEU A 230 12.74 14.76 0.70
N LEU A 231 12.87 13.43 0.67
CA LEU A 231 13.86 12.73 1.49
C LEU A 231 15.31 13.17 1.20
N PRO A 232 15.74 13.30 -0.07
CA PRO A 232 17.10 13.77 -0.38
C PRO A 232 17.46 15.17 0.14
N LEU A 233 16.50 15.95 0.65
CA LEU A 233 16.76 17.27 1.24
C LEU A 233 17.31 17.16 2.68
N PHE A 234 17.23 15.99 3.30
CA PHE A 234 17.66 15.77 4.67
C PHE A 234 19.01 15.05 4.72
N PRO A 235 19.96 15.52 5.54
CA PRO A 235 21.26 14.88 5.67
C PRO A 235 21.13 13.51 6.35
N ALA A 236 21.94 12.55 5.91
CA ALA A 236 22.03 11.21 6.47
C ALA A 236 23.44 10.66 6.24
N GLU A 237 23.96 9.89 7.19
CA GLU A 237 25.28 9.28 7.08
C GLU A 237 25.20 7.81 7.53
N PRO A 238 25.83 6.87 6.80
CA PRO A 238 25.87 5.46 7.17
C PRO A 238 26.52 5.26 8.54
N LYS A 239 25.83 4.54 9.43
CA LYS A 239 26.30 4.14 10.76
C LYS A 239 26.50 2.63 10.88
N LEU A 240 26.25 1.89 9.80
CA LEU A 240 26.37 0.45 9.72
C LEU A 240 27.15 0.06 8.46
N GLY A 241 28.03 -0.94 8.57
CA GLY A 241 28.78 -1.49 7.44
C GLY A 241 28.13 -2.76 6.84
N PRO A 242 28.56 -3.18 5.64
CA PRO A 242 29.60 -2.57 4.81
C PRO A 242 29.09 -1.31 4.07
N VAL A 243 29.95 -0.29 3.98
CA VAL A 243 29.69 0.94 3.23
C VAL A 243 30.46 0.90 1.92
N TYR A 244 29.74 0.72 0.80
CA TYR A 244 30.30 0.71 -0.55
C TYR A 244 30.13 2.04 -1.29
N ARG A 245 29.22 2.89 -0.81
CA ARG A 245 28.87 4.17 -1.41
C ARG A 245 28.87 5.24 -0.32
N GLU A 246 29.45 6.39 -0.63
CA GLU A 246 29.27 7.57 0.19
C GLU A 246 27.81 8.04 0.09
N VAL A 247 27.17 8.21 1.24
CA VAL A 247 25.80 8.71 1.37
C VAL A 247 25.84 9.86 2.35
N THR A 248 25.36 11.02 1.91
CA THR A 248 25.33 12.26 2.71
C THR A 248 23.91 12.76 2.98
N HIS A 249 22.91 12.18 2.31
CA HIS A 249 21.49 12.53 2.39
C HIS A 249 20.63 11.28 2.33
N PHE A 250 19.37 11.37 2.77
CA PHE A 250 18.46 10.23 2.68
C PHE A 250 18.26 9.77 1.23
N ILE A 251 18.26 8.47 1.06
CA ILE A 251 18.09 7.74 -0.20
C ILE A 251 16.63 7.32 -0.30
N PRO A 252 15.83 7.98 -1.14
CA PRO A 252 14.44 7.60 -1.36
C PRO A 252 14.34 6.32 -2.19
N TRP A 253 13.16 5.69 -2.18
CA TRP A 253 12.85 4.67 -3.17
C TRP A 253 12.76 5.23 -4.59
N GLU A 254 12.72 4.31 -5.55
CA GLU A 254 12.68 4.57 -6.98
C GLU A 254 11.39 5.28 -7.41
N PHE A 255 11.40 5.88 -8.61
CA PHE A 255 10.21 6.49 -9.21
C PHE A 255 9.02 5.51 -9.20
N PRO A 256 7.79 5.97 -8.88
CA PRO A 256 6.65 5.07 -8.79
C PRO A 256 6.39 4.31 -10.08
N LEU A 257 5.86 3.10 -9.92
CA LEU A 257 5.36 2.31 -11.04
C LEU A 257 4.25 3.07 -11.76
N LEU A 258 4.19 2.94 -13.09
CA LEU A 258 3.26 3.68 -13.94
C LEU A 258 1.82 3.13 -13.89
N LEU A 259 1.34 2.75 -12.71
CA LEU A 259 0.03 2.15 -12.46
C LEU A 259 -1.14 3.07 -12.83
N ILE A 260 -0.91 4.38 -12.92
CA ILE A 260 -1.93 5.36 -13.32
C ILE A 260 -2.47 5.10 -14.74
N VAL A 261 -1.63 4.63 -15.66
CA VAL A 261 -2.05 4.36 -17.05
C VAL A 261 -2.99 3.15 -17.15
N PRO A 262 -2.66 1.95 -16.62
CA PRO A 262 -3.60 0.84 -16.60
C PRO A 262 -4.82 1.12 -15.71
N ALA A 263 -4.73 1.98 -14.69
CA ALA A 263 -5.89 2.41 -13.89
C ALA A 263 -6.89 3.27 -14.69
N ILE A 264 -6.41 4.18 -15.55
CA ILE A 264 -7.26 4.94 -16.49
C ILE A 264 -8.04 3.98 -17.41
N VAL A 265 -7.34 3.00 -17.98
CA VAL A 265 -7.97 2.00 -18.85
C VAL A 265 -8.98 1.16 -18.08
N LEU A 266 -8.64 0.75 -16.86
CA LEU A 266 -9.55 0.01 -15.99
C LEU A 266 -10.81 0.81 -15.68
N ASP A 267 -10.70 2.08 -15.33
CA ASP A 267 -11.87 2.94 -15.07
C ASP A 267 -12.78 3.06 -16.29
N VAL A 268 -12.22 3.18 -17.50
CA VAL A 268 -12.99 3.20 -18.75
C VAL A 268 -13.74 1.87 -18.96
N ILE A 269 -13.07 0.74 -18.77
CA ILE A 269 -13.68 -0.59 -18.87
C ILE A 269 -14.80 -0.72 -17.84
N LEU A 270 -14.53 -0.44 -16.57
CA LEU A 270 -15.51 -0.59 -15.50
C LEU A 270 -16.75 0.28 -15.72
N GLN A 271 -16.61 1.47 -16.31
CA GLN A 271 -17.73 2.34 -16.68
C GLN A 271 -18.58 1.77 -17.83
N ARG A 272 -17.97 1.11 -18.82
CA ARG A 272 -18.68 0.60 -20.01
C ARG A 272 -19.23 -0.81 -19.86
N THR A 273 -18.73 -1.60 -18.91
CA THR A 273 -19.07 -3.01 -18.76
C THR A 273 -19.97 -3.29 -17.54
N GLY A 274 -20.76 -2.32 -17.09
CA GLY A 274 -21.60 -2.46 -15.89
C GLY A 274 -22.57 -3.65 -15.94
N GLY A 275 -23.17 -3.91 -17.11
CA GLY A 275 -24.12 -5.00 -17.34
C GLY A 275 -23.49 -6.33 -17.79
N TRP A 276 -22.16 -6.41 -17.92
CA TRP A 276 -21.50 -7.63 -18.39
C TRP A 276 -21.48 -8.72 -17.31
N ARG A 277 -21.38 -9.99 -17.74
CA ARG A 277 -21.16 -11.12 -16.84
C ARG A 277 -19.89 -10.88 -16.00
N PRO A 278 -19.89 -11.16 -14.67
CA PRO A 278 -18.75 -10.86 -13.81
C PRO A 278 -17.43 -11.46 -14.28
N LEU A 279 -17.46 -12.70 -14.79
CA LEU A 279 -16.27 -13.38 -15.31
C LEU A 279 -15.71 -12.68 -16.55
N VAL A 280 -16.55 -12.33 -17.52
CA VAL A 280 -16.13 -11.62 -18.74
C VAL A 280 -15.54 -10.26 -18.39
N ARG A 281 -16.18 -9.53 -17.46
CA ARG A 281 -15.68 -8.25 -16.97
C ARG A 281 -14.32 -8.40 -16.26
N ALA A 282 -14.14 -9.47 -15.46
CA ALA A 282 -12.90 -9.75 -14.77
C ALA A 282 -11.75 -10.07 -15.74
N VAL A 283 -11.99 -10.95 -16.71
CA VAL A 283 -11.00 -11.31 -17.75
C VAL A 283 -10.65 -10.08 -18.58
N THR A 284 -11.64 -9.33 -19.06
CA THR A 284 -11.40 -8.13 -19.87
C THR A 284 -10.60 -7.08 -19.09
N GLY A 285 -11.03 -6.76 -17.86
CA GLY A 285 -10.34 -5.78 -17.02
C GLY A 285 -8.94 -6.24 -16.61
N GLY A 286 -8.77 -7.51 -16.23
CA GLY A 286 -7.49 -8.07 -15.81
C GLY A 286 -6.47 -8.16 -16.95
N LEU A 287 -6.88 -8.64 -18.14
CA LEU A 287 -6.00 -8.69 -19.30
C LEU A 287 -5.62 -7.29 -19.79
N ALA A 288 -6.58 -6.36 -19.85
CA ALA A 288 -6.30 -4.99 -20.25
C ALA A 288 -5.34 -4.29 -19.27
N PHE A 289 -5.58 -4.44 -17.96
CA PHE A 289 -4.69 -3.89 -16.93
C PHE A 289 -3.27 -4.45 -17.08
N PHE A 290 -3.14 -5.77 -17.20
CA PHE A 290 -1.85 -6.44 -17.40
C PHE A 290 -1.13 -5.95 -18.65
N ALA A 291 -1.79 -6.01 -19.81
CA ALA A 291 -1.20 -5.64 -21.09
C ALA A 291 -0.76 -4.18 -21.12
N VAL A 292 -1.59 -3.27 -20.62
CA VAL A 292 -1.26 -1.84 -20.54
C VAL A 292 -0.12 -1.60 -19.57
N PHE A 293 -0.12 -2.26 -18.40
CA PHE A 293 0.97 -2.11 -17.43
C PHE A 293 2.31 -2.56 -18.02
N VAL A 294 2.36 -3.73 -18.67
CA VAL A 294 3.58 -4.20 -19.35
C VAL A 294 3.99 -3.22 -20.44
N ALA A 295 3.05 -2.77 -21.28
CA ALA A 295 3.34 -1.88 -22.40
C ALA A 295 3.94 -0.53 -21.99
N VAL A 296 3.57 0.02 -20.82
CA VAL A 296 4.13 1.29 -20.33
C VAL A 296 5.34 1.09 -19.43
N GLN A 297 5.32 0.07 -18.56
CA GLN A 297 6.37 -0.13 -17.56
C GLN A 297 7.65 -0.66 -18.20
N TRP A 298 7.55 -1.55 -19.21
CA TRP A 298 8.70 -2.12 -19.87
C TRP A 298 9.62 -1.07 -20.53
N PRO A 299 9.14 -0.18 -21.43
CA PRO A 299 10.00 0.87 -21.98
C PRO A 299 10.44 1.88 -20.91
N PHE A 300 9.60 2.16 -19.90
CA PHE A 300 9.97 3.05 -18.80
C PHE A 300 11.11 2.48 -17.95
N ALA A 301 11.15 1.17 -17.74
CA ALA A 301 12.26 0.49 -17.07
C ALA A 301 13.60 0.72 -17.77
N ASN A 302 13.60 0.65 -19.12
CA ASN A 302 14.79 0.97 -19.93
C ASN A 302 15.23 2.41 -19.70
N PHE A 303 14.28 3.36 -19.77
CA PHE A 303 14.55 4.77 -19.49
C PHE A 303 15.17 4.98 -18.11
N MET A 304 14.62 4.33 -17.07
CA MET A 304 15.07 4.48 -15.68
C MET A 304 16.52 4.04 -15.44
N LEU A 305 17.09 3.19 -16.31
CA LEU A 305 18.51 2.79 -16.24
C LEU A 305 19.46 3.74 -16.99
N THR A 306 18.93 4.61 -17.86
CA THR A 306 19.74 5.57 -18.63
C THR A 306 20.30 6.69 -17.75
N PRO A 307 21.38 7.37 -18.20
CA PRO A 307 21.84 8.60 -17.58
C PRO A 307 20.77 9.70 -17.48
N ALA A 308 19.82 9.74 -18.43
CA ALA A 308 18.76 10.76 -18.44
C ALA A 308 17.81 10.66 -17.25
N ALA A 309 17.63 9.47 -16.65
CA ALA A 309 16.82 9.29 -15.45
C ALA A 309 17.59 9.61 -14.15
N ARG A 310 18.90 9.85 -14.21
CA ARG A 310 19.76 10.11 -13.03
C ARG A 310 19.73 11.58 -12.63
N ASN A 311 18.53 12.07 -12.35
CA ASN A 311 18.30 13.43 -11.90
C ASN A 311 17.35 13.42 -10.69
N TRP A 312 17.17 14.58 -10.06
CA TRP A 312 16.33 14.73 -8.87
C TRP A 312 14.85 14.37 -9.11
N PHE A 313 14.37 14.52 -10.35
CA PHE A 313 12.96 14.28 -10.68
C PHE A 313 12.65 12.78 -10.75
N PHE A 314 13.47 12.01 -11.46
CA PHE A 314 13.27 10.56 -11.65
C PHE A 314 13.99 9.70 -10.60
N GLY A 315 15.04 10.20 -9.94
CA GLY A 315 15.75 9.46 -8.91
C GLY A 315 16.50 8.23 -9.40
N GLY A 316 16.76 8.11 -10.71
CA GLY A 316 17.44 6.95 -11.29
C GLY A 316 18.84 6.72 -10.70
N GLY A 317 19.48 7.74 -10.13
CA GLY A 317 20.85 7.66 -9.60
C GLY A 317 20.98 7.18 -8.15
N TYR A 318 19.89 7.09 -7.38
CA TYR A 318 19.96 6.75 -5.95
C TYR A 318 20.32 5.28 -5.73
N LEU A 319 21.32 5.04 -4.87
CA LEU A 319 21.84 3.72 -4.52
C LEU A 319 22.20 3.69 -3.03
N ASP A 320 21.78 2.63 -2.34
CA ASP A 320 21.96 2.41 -0.90
C ASP A 320 23.45 2.42 -0.54
N PHE A 321 23.78 2.82 0.69
CA PHE A 321 25.17 2.79 1.16
C PHE A 321 25.79 1.39 1.05
N ALA A 322 24.97 0.34 1.22
CA ALA A 322 25.36 -1.05 1.17
C ALA A 322 25.29 -1.67 -0.24
N THR A 323 24.97 -0.91 -1.30
CA THR A 323 24.86 -1.45 -2.66
C THR A 323 26.25 -1.79 -3.22
N PRO A 324 26.59 -3.06 -3.48
CA PRO A 324 27.90 -3.43 -3.99
C PRO A 324 28.16 -2.84 -5.38
N PRO A 325 29.37 -2.35 -5.70
CA PRO A 325 29.68 -1.71 -6.98
C PRO A 325 29.47 -2.62 -8.20
N ARG A 326 29.58 -3.94 -8.00
CA ARG A 326 29.40 -4.96 -9.05
C ARG A 326 27.95 -5.44 -9.22
N SER A 327 27.02 -4.97 -8.38
CA SER A 327 25.62 -5.38 -8.48
C SER A 327 24.98 -4.84 -9.76
N PRO A 328 23.97 -5.53 -10.35
CA PRO A 328 23.25 -5.04 -11.52
C PRO A 328 22.66 -3.63 -11.31
N LEU A 329 22.14 -3.36 -10.11
CA LEU A 329 21.58 -2.05 -9.76
C LEU A 329 22.63 -0.94 -9.83
N ALA A 330 23.83 -1.19 -9.30
CA ALA A 330 24.97 -0.27 -9.34
C ALA A 330 25.51 -0.02 -10.76
N ARG A 331 25.40 -1.02 -11.64
CA ARG A 331 25.84 -0.96 -13.04
C ARG A 331 24.76 -0.45 -13.99
N PHE A 332 23.56 -0.20 -13.48
CA PHE A 332 22.39 0.18 -14.27
C PHE A 332 22.03 -0.87 -15.33
N GLU A 333 22.09 -2.13 -14.94
CA GLU A 333 21.77 -3.28 -15.78
C GLU A 333 20.53 -4.00 -15.25
N PHE A 334 19.83 -4.67 -16.15
CA PHE A 334 18.81 -5.63 -15.77
C PHE A 334 19.45 -6.90 -15.20
N PHE A 335 18.82 -7.45 -14.18
CA PHE A 335 19.15 -8.75 -13.63
C PHE A 335 18.11 -9.76 -14.08
N TYR A 336 18.49 -10.76 -14.88
CA TYR A 336 17.57 -11.78 -15.37
C TYR A 336 17.49 -12.95 -14.38
N ARG A 337 16.30 -13.16 -13.81
CA ARG A 337 16.00 -14.20 -12.83
C ARG A 337 15.48 -15.47 -13.48
N GLU A 338 14.73 -15.35 -14.57
CA GLU A 338 14.29 -16.52 -15.32
C GLU A 338 15.47 -17.09 -16.15
N PRO A 339 15.76 -18.40 -16.07
CA PRO A 339 16.91 -19.02 -16.71
C PRO A 339 16.79 -19.11 -18.24
N ASP A 340 15.57 -19.11 -18.77
CA ASP A 340 15.32 -19.23 -20.20
C ASP A 340 14.01 -18.53 -20.65
N PRO A 341 13.84 -18.25 -21.96
CA PRO A 341 12.65 -17.60 -22.47
C PRO A 341 11.34 -18.35 -22.24
N SER A 342 11.36 -19.69 -22.16
CA SER A 342 10.15 -20.49 -21.94
C SER A 342 9.62 -20.28 -20.51
N GLN A 343 10.50 -20.23 -19.51
CA GLN A 343 10.12 -19.91 -18.15
C GLN A 343 9.59 -18.47 -18.04
N PHE A 344 10.24 -17.52 -18.72
CA PHE A 344 9.75 -16.14 -18.78
C PHE A 344 8.32 -16.07 -19.29
N TRP A 345 8.01 -16.65 -20.45
CA TRP A 345 6.66 -16.61 -21.03
C TRP A 345 5.63 -17.38 -20.19
N ARG A 346 6.03 -18.49 -19.57
CA ARG A 346 5.16 -19.22 -18.63
C ARG A 346 4.78 -18.35 -17.44
N VAL A 347 5.73 -17.63 -16.85
CA VAL A 347 5.45 -16.73 -15.72
C VAL A 347 4.65 -15.51 -16.16
N MET A 348 4.87 -14.96 -17.36
CA MET A 348 4.03 -13.90 -17.93
C MET A 348 2.58 -14.34 -18.12
N LEU A 349 2.36 -15.57 -18.59
CA LEU A 349 1.01 -16.14 -18.69
C LEU A 349 0.36 -16.30 -17.31
N ILE A 350 1.12 -16.78 -16.32
CA ILE A 350 0.64 -16.86 -14.93
C ILE A 350 0.29 -15.47 -14.40
N ALA A 351 1.12 -14.45 -14.67
CA ALA A 351 0.87 -13.07 -14.29
C ALA A 351 -0.44 -12.53 -14.89
N ALA A 352 -0.70 -12.81 -16.17
CA ALA A 352 -1.96 -12.46 -16.84
C ALA A 352 -3.18 -13.14 -16.19
N VAL A 353 -3.08 -14.44 -15.89
CA VAL A 353 -4.14 -15.21 -15.21
C VAL A 353 -4.38 -14.68 -13.80
N VAL A 354 -3.32 -14.40 -13.05
CA VAL A 354 -3.39 -13.81 -11.70
C VAL A 354 -4.04 -12.44 -11.76
N SER A 355 -3.71 -11.60 -12.75
CA SER A 355 -4.40 -10.31 -12.94
C SER A 355 -5.92 -10.49 -13.12
N CYS A 356 -6.35 -11.45 -13.95
CA CYS A 356 -7.77 -11.76 -14.15
C CYS A 356 -8.44 -12.26 -12.86
N PHE A 357 -7.76 -13.13 -12.13
CA PHE A 357 -8.26 -13.66 -10.86
C PHE A 357 -8.37 -12.58 -9.79
N MET A 358 -7.36 -11.72 -9.66
CA MET A 358 -7.38 -10.58 -8.74
C MET A 358 -8.48 -9.58 -9.12
N MET A 359 -8.68 -9.31 -10.41
CA MET A 359 -9.81 -8.52 -10.89
C MET A 359 -11.15 -9.16 -10.50
N TRP A 360 -11.28 -10.48 -10.65
CA TRP A 360 -12.49 -11.21 -10.25
C TRP A 360 -12.76 -11.07 -8.74
N ILE A 361 -11.74 -11.27 -7.89
CA ILE A 361 -11.84 -11.05 -6.45
C ILE A 361 -12.30 -9.61 -6.17
N GLY A 362 -11.64 -8.62 -6.78
CA GLY A 362 -11.95 -7.21 -6.56
C GLY A 362 -13.39 -6.85 -6.95
N LEU A 363 -13.87 -7.35 -8.09
CA LEU A 363 -15.26 -7.12 -8.53
C LEU A 363 -16.28 -7.70 -7.55
N HIS A 364 -16.02 -8.87 -6.94
CA HIS A 364 -16.93 -9.48 -5.96
C HIS A 364 -16.81 -8.80 -4.60
N GLY A 365 -15.59 -8.54 -4.13
CA GLY A 365 -15.30 -7.82 -2.90
C GLY A 365 -15.94 -6.45 -2.90
N GLY A 366 -15.79 -5.66 -3.97
CA GLY A 366 -16.40 -4.35 -4.10
C GLY A 366 -17.93 -4.38 -4.07
N ARG A 367 -18.57 -5.40 -4.66
CA ARG A 367 -20.04 -5.57 -4.57
C ARG A 367 -20.49 -5.94 -3.16
N ALA A 368 -19.72 -6.77 -2.44
CA ALA A 368 -19.99 -7.08 -1.06
C ALA A 368 -19.83 -5.84 -0.16
N MET A 369 -18.79 -5.03 -0.40
CA MET A 369 -18.51 -3.77 0.30
C MET A 369 -19.65 -2.75 0.19
N ARG A 370 -20.36 -2.68 -0.94
CA ARG A 370 -21.57 -1.83 -1.09
C ARG A 370 -22.71 -2.19 -0.14
N LYS A 371 -22.72 -3.41 0.40
CA LYS A 371 -23.74 -3.89 1.33
C LYS A 371 -23.36 -3.68 2.79
N VAL A 372 -22.13 -3.24 3.07
CA VAL A 372 -21.63 -3.03 4.43
C VAL A 372 -22.40 -1.89 5.08
N ARG A 373 -23.07 -2.18 6.20
CA ARG A 373 -23.86 -1.21 6.96
C ARG A 373 -23.55 -1.22 8.46
N ARG A 374 -22.62 -2.06 8.93
CA ARG A 374 -22.24 -2.22 10.35
C ARG A 374 -20.74 -2.31 10.51
#